data_AF-A0A9X8YPP0-F1
#
_entry.id   AF-A0A9X8YPP0-F1
#
_cell.length_a   1.000
_cell.length_b   1.000
_cell.length_c   1.000
_cell.angle_alpha   90.00
_cell.angle_beta   90.00
_cell.angle_gamma   90.00
#
_symmetry.space_group_name_H-M   'P 1'
#
loop_
_entity.id
_entity.type
_entity.pdbx_description
1 polymer ?
#
loop_
_entity_poly.entity_id
_entity_poly.type
_entity_poly.pdbx_seq_one_letter_code
_entity_poly.pdbx_strand_id
1 'polypeptide(L)'
;GPEHPDSAWQYDFHHRRGVIVSEPDRELAITLDALDITAPYTPGALRGGSHVHVFSPDGSRLSFTYNDHVMHERDPARDLRNVGVAVPLHGVNPPKQHPREYDGSHY
;
A
#
# COMPACT_ATOMS: atom_id res chain seq x y z
N GLY A 1 -3.76 -4.06 -8.79
CA GLY A 1 -3.77 -2.75 -9.48
C GLY A 1 -4.69 -1.81 -8.73
N PRO A 2 -4.82 -0.54 -9.14
CA PRO A 2 -5.73 0.35 -8.45
C PRO A 2 -7.19 -0.05 -8.70
N GLU A 3 -8.03 0.21 -7.71
CA GLU A 3 -9.47 0.05 -7.83
C GLU A 3 -10.04 1.20 -8.67
N HIS A 4 -10.90 0.88 -9.66
CA HIS A 4 -11.48 1.86 -10.59
C HIS A 4 -10.44 2.79 -11.26
N PRO A 5 -9.57 2.26 -12.14
CA PRO A 5 -8.60 3.09 -12.84
C PRO A 5 -9.28 4.15 -13.72
N ASP A 6 -8.67 5.33 -13.83
CA ASP A 6 -9.10 6.41 -14.71
C ASP A 6 -7.92 7.01 -15.50
N SER A 7 -8.14 8.15 -16.15
CA SER A 7 -7.10 8.82 -16.93
C SER A 7 -5.90 9.29 -16.11
N ALA A 8 -6.09 9.57 -14.82
CA ALA A 8 -5.05 10.06 -13.90
C ALA A 8 -4.47 8.95 -13.01
N TRP A 9 -5.19 7.83 -12.84
CA TRP A 9 -4.83 6.77 -11.91
C TRP A 9 -4.88 5.40 -12.59
N GLN A 10 -3.89 5.14 -13.44
CA GLN A 10 -3.76 3.88 -14.17
C GLN A 10 -2.93 2.85 -13.41
N TYR A 11 -2.92 1.62 -13.90
CA TYR A 11 -2.03 0.60 -13.37
C TYR A 11 -0.57 1.00 -13.55
N ASP A 12 0.12 1.26 -12.43
CA ASP A 12 1.55 1.48 -12.35
C ASP A 12 2.10 0.81 -11.07
N PHE A 13 3.42 0.74 -10.92
CA PHE A 13 4.10 0.30 -9.71
C PHE A 13 3.64 1.09 -8.48
N HIS A 14 3.65 2.42 -8.52
CA HIS A 14 3.23 3.24 -7.36
C HIS A 14 1.71 3.28 -7.12
N HIS A 15 0.89 2.59 -7.94
CA HIS A 15 -0.58 2.48 -7.78
C HIS A 15 -1.07 1.06 -7.44
N ARG A 16 -0.18 0.14 -7.05
CA ARG A 16 -0.59 -1.22 -6.64
C ARG A 16 -0.99 -1.25 -5.17
N ARG A 17 -2.14 -1.85 -4.88
CA ARG A 17 -2.63 -2.09 -3.52
C ARG A 17 -2.26 -3.51 -3.06
N GLY A 18 -1.69 -3.62 -1.87
CA GLY A 18 -1.52 -4.89 -1.17
C GLY A 18 -2.85 -5.37 -0.58
N VAL A 19 -3.17 -6.64 -0.77
CA VAL A 19 -4.32 -7.29 -0.13
C VAL A 19 -3.90 -8.64 0.43
N ILE A 20 -4.60 -9.08 1.46
CA ILE A 20 -4.44 -10.40 2.08
C ILE A 20 -5.77 -11.16 2.04
N VAL A 21 -5.66 -12.47 1.84
CA VAL A 21 -6.78 -13.42 1.92
C VAL A 21 -6.43 -14.45 2.99
N SER A 22 -7.43 -14.92 3.72
CA SER A 22 -7.27 -15.89 4.80
C SER A 22 -8.26 -17.02 4.68
N GLU A 23 -7.90 -18.20 5.20
CA GLU A 23 -8.85 -19.30 5.37
C GLU A 23 -9.79 -19.00 6.56
N PRO A 24 -11.08 -19.42 6.49
CA PRO A 24 -11.72 -20.11 5.37
C PRO A 24 -12.20 -19.16 4.24
N ASP A 25 -12.17 -17.85 4.48
CA ASP A 25 -12.75 -16.81 3.63
C ASP A 25 -11.86 -16.41 2.43
N ARG A 26 -11.55 -17.38 1.57
CA ARG A 26 -10.66 -17.17 0.40
C ARG A 26 -11.16 -16.13 -0.61
N GLU A 27 -12.46 -15.85 -0.59
CA GLU A 27 -13.11 -14.89 -1.49
C GLU A 27 -13.06 -13.45 -0.94
N LEU A 28 -12.69 -13.26 0.33
CA LEU A 28 -12.62 -11.96 0.96
C LEU A 28 -11.17 -11.44 0.98
N ALA A 29 -10.83 -10.60 0.01
CA ALA A 29 -9.57 -9.86 0.01
C ALA A 29 -9.69 -8.61 0.89
N ILE A 30 -8.83 -8.50 1.89
CA ILE A 30 -8.77 -7.36 2.82
C ILE A 30 -7.54 -6.52 2.50
N THR A 31 -7.69 -5.19 2.45
CA THR A 31 -6.57 -4.27 2.23
C THR A 31 -5.53 -4.41 3.33
N LEU A 32 -4.29 -4.65 2.93
CA LEU A 32 -3.19 -5.01 3.81
C LEU A 32 -2.62 -3.80 4.55
N ASP A 33 -2.17 -2.82 3.77
CA ASP A 33 -1.48 -1.59 4.14
C ASP A 33 -2.32 -0.37 3.74
N ALA A 34 -2.25 0.70 4.55
CA ALA A 34 -2.97 1.94 4.25
C ALA A 34 -2.23 2.78 3.20
N LEU A 35 -2.99 3.55 2.42
CA LEU A 35 -2.44 4.55 1.49
C LEU A 35 -2.92 5.95 1.89
N ASP A 36 -1.97 6.84 2.11
CA ASP A 36 -2.18 8.27 2.37
C ASP A 36 -1.21 9.09 1.51
N ILE A 37 -1.75 9.84 0.54
CA ILE A 37 -0.95 10.62 -0.42
C ILE A 37 -1.09 12.12 -0.17
N THR A 38 -1.91 12.53 0.80
CA THR A 38 -2.19 13.93 1.12
C THR A 38 -1.46 14.34 2.39
N ALA A 39 -0.62 15.36 2.30
CA ALA A 39 0.04 15.90 3.49
C ALA A 39 -0.96 16.66 4.39
N PRO A 40 -0.81 16.61 5.73
CA PRO A 40 0.18 15.85 6.49
C PRO A 40 -0.14 14.34 6.52
N TYR A 41 0.88 13.52 6.33
CA TYR A 41 0.73 12.06 6.20
C TYR A 41 0.43 11.38 7.53
N THR A 42 -0.41 10.35 7.48
CA THR A 42 -0.75 9.46 8.58
C THR A 42 0.43 8.52 8.89
N PRO A 43 0.97 8.50 10.12
CA PRO A 43 2.00 7.55 10.51
C PRO A 43 1.56 6.10 10.28
N GLY A 44 2.43 5.32 9.63
CA GLY A 44 2.15 3.92 9.26
C GLY A 44 1.56 3.75 7.86
N ALA A 45 0.91 4.78 7.30
CA ALA A 45 0.41 4.71 5.93
C ALA A 45 1.54 4.81 4.90
N LEU A 46 1.45 4.03 3.83
CA LEU A 46 2.29 4.19 2.66
C LEU A 46 1.78 5.35 1.80
N ARG A 47 2.65 5.84 0.90
CA ARG A 47 2.31 6.92 -0.05
C ARG A 47 2.33 6.46 -1.50
N GLY A 48 2.29 5.15 -1.72
CA GLY A 48 2.39 4.55 -3.04
C GLY A 48 2.15 3.05 -2.99
N GLY A 49 2.68 2.32 -3.96
CA GLY A 49 2.32 0.93 -4.18
C GLY A 49 3.32 -0.08 -3.63
N SER A 50 2.78 -1.18 -3.11
CA SER A 50 3.53 -2.33 -2.60
C SER A 50 3.52 -3.51 -3.59
N HIS A 51 4.58 -4.34 -3.56
CA HIS A 51 4.81 -5.43 -4.50
C HIS A 51 5.55 -6.61 -3.90
N VAL A 52 5.34 -7.80 -4.48
CA VAL A 52 6.13 -9.00 -4.18
C VAL A 52 6.19 -9.23 -2.68
N HIS A 53 5.01 -9.47 -2.10
CA HIS A 53 4.84 -9.74 -0.68
C HIS A 53 5.38 -11.13 -0.35
N VAL A 54 6.31 -11.21 0.61
CA VAL A 54 6.88 -12.47 1.08
C VAL A 54 6.81 -12.50 2.60
N PHE A 55 6.12 -13.49 3.15
CA PHE A 55 6.03 -13.71 4.58
C PHE A 55 7.34 -14.28 5.12
N SER A 56 7.71 -13.87 6.33
CA SER A 56 8.74 -14.60 7.08
C SER A 56 8.28 -16.05 7.35
N PRO A 57 9.21 -17.00 7.56
CA PRO A 57 8.83 -18.40 7.82
C PRO A 57 7.91 -18.61 9.02
N ASP A 58 7.98 -17.71 10.01
CA ASP A 58 7.13 -17.70 11.21
C ASP A 58 5.84 -16.87 11.04
N GLY A 59 5.61 -16.28 9.87
CA GLY A 59 4.45 -15.41 9.59
C GLY A 59 4.42 -14.07 10.34
N SER A 60 5.44 -13.75 11.14
CA SER A 60 5.48 -12.56 11.99
C SER A 60 5.74 -11.25 11.25
N ARG A 61 6.28 -11.33 10.03
CA ARG A 61 6.70 -10.19 9.22
C ARG A 61 6.34 -10.41 7.76
N LEU A 62 6.20 -9.31 7.04
CA LEU A 62 6.02 -9.30 5.61
C LEU A 62 7.02 -8.35 4.95
N SER A 63 7.83 -8.85 4.03
CA SER A 63 8.66 -8.00 3.19
C SER A 63 7.98 -7.71 1.87
N PHE A 64 8.20 -6.53 1.32
CA PHE A 64 7.69 -6.11 0.02
C PHE A 64 8.66 -5.12 -0.63
N THR A 65 8.52 -4.96 -1.93
CA THR A 65 9.15 -3.87 -2.65
C THR A 65 8.14 -2.75 -2.86
N TYR A 66 8.61 -1.50 -2.89
CA TYR A 66 7.78 -0.30 -2.77
C TYR A 66 8.20 0.79 -3.75
N ASN A 67 7.22 1.53 -4.25
CA ASN A 67 7.38 2.74 -5.08
C ASN A 67 6.42 3.83 -4.57
N ASP A 68 6.87 5.08 -4.53
CA ASP A 68 6.17 6.20 -3.86
C ASP A 68 5.49 7.10 -4.89
N HIS A 69 4.15 7.16 -4.86
CA HIS A 69 3.37 7.96 -5.81
C HIS A 69 3.63 9.45 -5.61
N VAL A 70 3.75 9.92 -4.37
CA VAL A 70 4.03 11.33 -4.09
C VAL A 70 5.40 11.75 -4.64
N MET A 71 6.40 10.87 -4.55
CA MET A 71 7.70 11.15 -5.15
C MET A 71 7.65 11.12 -6.67
N HIS A 72 6.86 10.21 -7.27
CA HIS A 72 6.61 10.18 -8.70
C HIS A 72 5.99 11.49 -9.23
N GLU A 73 4.92 11.97 -8.58
CA GLU A 73 4.25 13.22 -8.95
C GLU A 73 5.15 14.45 -8.84
N ARG A 74 6.14 14.42 -7.92
CA ARG A 74 7.12 15.50 -7.79
C ARG A 74 8.12 15.50 -8.93
N ASP A 75 8.63 14.32 -9.29
CA ASP A 75 9.62 14.11 -10.34
C ASP A 75 9.77 12.59 -10.56
N PRO A 76 9.50 12.06 -11.77
CA PRO A 76 9.64 10.62 -12.05
C PRO A 76 11.02 10.05 -11.72
N ALA A 77 12.09 10.85 -11.78
CA ALA A 77 13.44 10.40 -11.41
C ALA A 77 13.60 10.12 -9.91
N ARG A 78 12.64 10.55 -9.08
CA ARG A 78 12.61 10.33 -7.62
C ARG A 78 11.75 9.16 -7.19
N ASP A 79 11.00 8.53 -8.10
CA ASP A 79 10.28 7.29 -7.84
C ASP A 79 11.27 6.11 -7.81
N LEU A 80 12.04 6.05 -6.72
CA LEU A 80 13.05 5.03 -6.53
C LEU A 80 12.43 3.78 -5.90
N ARG A 81 12.90 2.62 -6.38
CA ARG A 81 12.53 1.32 -5.81
C ARG A 81 13.09 1.17 -4.40
N ASN A 82 12.21 0.91 -3.45
CA ASN A 82 12.56 0.64 -2.05
C ASN A 82 12.16 -0.79 -1.65
N VAL A 83 12.67 -1.22 -0.49
CA VAL A 83 12.25 -2.45 0.19
C VAL A 83 11.67 -2.05 1.54
N GLY A 84 10.47 -2.55 1.84
CA GLY A 84 9.79 -2.38 3.11
C GLY A 84 9.68 -3.69 3.87
N VAL A 85 9.61 -3.59 5.20
CA VAL A 85 9.26 -4.70 6.10
C VAL A 85 8.12 -4.21 6.98
N ALA A 86 7.01 -4.93 6.97
CA ALA A 86 5.85 -4.64 7.78
C ALA A 86 5.74 -5.64 8.95
N VAL A 87 5.32 -5.13 10.11
CA VAL A 87 5.08 -5.90 11.35
C VAL A 87 3.61 -5.72 11.74
N PRO A 88 2.84 -6.80 11.97
CA PRO A 88 1.38 -6.73 12.07
C PRO A 88 0.96 -6.24 13.46
N LEU A 89 1.04 -4.92 13.69
CA LEU A 89 0.78 -4.31 14.99
C LEU A 89 -0.68 -3.92 15.13
N HIS A 90 -1.17 -3.07 14.24
CA HIS A 90 -2.56 -2.59 14.21
C HIS A 90 -2.87 -2.01 12.83
N GLY A 91 -4.15 -1.97 12.48
CA GLY A 91 -4.59 -1.28 11.26
C GLY A 91 -4.32 0.22 11.32
N VAL A 92 -4.17 0.83 10.14
CA VAL A 92 -3.96 2.27 9.95
C VAL A 92 -5.14 2.83 9.16
N ASN A 93 -5.77 3.89 9.68
CA ASN A 93 -6.97 4.48 9.10
C ASN A 93 -6.73 5.98 8.83
N PRO A 94 -6.20 6.34 7.65
CA PRO A 94 -6.03 7.74 7.26
C PRO A 94 -7.37 8.49 7.25
N PRO A 95 -7.37 9.83 7.40
CA PRO A 95 -8.59 10.64 7.32
C PRO A 95 -9.25 10.63 5.93
N LYS A 96 -8.56 10.12 4.89
CA LYS A 96 -9.01 10.01 3.50
C LYS A 96 -9.40 11.37 2.91
N GLN A 97 -8.39 12.21 2.68
CA GLN A 97 -8.50 13.53 2.06
C GLN A 97 -8.48 13.46 0.53
N HIS A 98 -8.02 12.35 -0.05
CA HIS A 98 -8.02 12.09 -1.48
C HIS A 98 -8.81 10.81 -1.81
N PRO A 99 -9.59 10.76 -2.92
CA PRO A 99 -10.45 9.62 -3.25
C PRO A 99 -9.70 8.30 -3.53
N ARG A 100 -8.38 8.36 -3.67
CA ARG A 100 -7.52 7.18 -3.88
C ARG A 100 -6.96 6.60 -2.59
N GLU A 101 -7.13 7.29 -1.46
CA GLU A 101 -6.64 6.86 -0.14
C GLU A 101 -7.54 5.77 0.45
N TYR A 102 -6.95 4.91 1.26
CA TYR A 102 -7.65 3.76 1.85
C TYR A 102 -7.00 3.30 3.15
N ASP A 103 -7.80 2.63 3.97
CA ASP A 103 -7.37 2.05 5.24
C ASP A 103 -6.60 0.74 5.02
N GLY A 104 -5.70 0.42 5.95
CA GLY A 104 -4.95 -0.83 6.03
C GLY A 104 -5.36 -1.60 7.29
N SER A 105 -5.53 -2.91 7.16
CA SER A 105 -6.06 -3.75 8.25
C SER A 105 -4.99 -4.31 9.19
N HIS A 106 -3.76 -4.54 8.70
CA HIS A 106 -2.72 -5.26 9.45
C HIS A 106 -1.49 -4.41 9.78
N TYR A 107 -1.14 -3.47 8.90
CA TYR A 107 0.14 -2.74 8.91
C TYR A 107 -0.05 -1.25 8.71
#